data_AF-A0A7V8WR75-F1
#
_entry.id   AF-A0A7V8WR75-F1
#
_cell.length_a   1.000
_cell.length_b   1.000
_cell.length_c   1.000
_cell.angle_alpha   90.00
_cell.angle_beta   90.00
_cell.angle_gamma   90.00
#
_symmetry.space_group_name_H-M   'P 1'
#
loop_
_entity.id
_entity.type
_entity.pdbx_description
1 polymer ?
#
loop_
_entity_poly.entity_id
_entity_poly.type
_entity_poly.pdbx_seq_one_letter_code
_entity_poly.pdbx_strand_id
1 'polypeptide(L)'
;MERRTSEQPTGNRSLALTAVLAIVAAVVVNLLIFGVVNAVAFDPVVDPMSGDDLPIPAIIASTTIGIAVGALVYWLVTRKLNKPESFFLVIAGIFLAISIMPVVTSSERNGTTVIALLLMHLSTAAIAVGALTGRLRVGR
;
A
#
# COMPACT_ATOMS: atom_id res chain seq x y z
N MET A 1 32.09 -29.42 18.61
CA MET A 1 31.86 -29.29 17.15
C MET A 1 30.47 -29.84 16.89
N GLU A 2 29.43 -29.02 17.04
CA GLU A 2 28.05 -29.41 16.71
C GLU A 2 27.35 -28.19 16.10
N ARG A 3 27.06 -28.30 14.81
CA ARG A 3 26.26 -27.36 14.03
C ARG A 3 24.81 -27.46 14.52
N ARG A 4 24.26 -26.40 15.10
CA ARG A 4 22.81 -26.16 15.11
C ARG A 4 22.45 -25.21 13.98
N THR A 5 22.41 -25.77 12.77
CA THR A 5 21.83 -25.14 11.58
C THR A 5 20.35 -25.52 11.50
N SER A 6 19.45 -24.82 12.21
CA SER A 6 18.01 -25.08 12.07
C SER A 6 17.10 -23.94 12.56
N GLU A 7 17.41 -22.68 12.24
CA GLU A 7 16.47 -21.56 12.44
C GLU A 7 16.33 -20.70 11.18
N GLN A 8 15.79 -21.26 10.09
CA GLN A 8 15.13 -20.47 9.05
C GLN A 8 13.70 -20.95 8.68
N PRO A 9 12.72 -21.06 9.61
CA PRO A 9 11.30 -21.07 9.24
C PRO A 9 10.55 -19.75 9.49
N THR A 10 11.16 -18.74 10.13
CA THR A 10 10.44 -17.58 10.70
C THR A 10 10.32 -16.36 9.77
N GLY A 11 11.16 -16.23 8.75
CA GLY A 11 11.18 -15.05 7.87
C GLY A 11 9.89 -14.87 7.04
N ASN A 12 9.41 -15.93 6.40
CA ASN A 12 8.24 -15.84 5.50
C ASN A 12 6.91 -15.72 6.25
N ARG A 13 6.71 -16.48 7.33
CA ARG A 13 5.49 -16.40 8.16
C ARG A 13 5.33 -15.03 8.78
N SER A 14 6.43 -14.47 9.28
CA SER A 14 6.38 -13.12 9.82
C SER A 14 6.05 -12.12 8.69
N LEU A 15 6.70 -12.19 7.52
CA LEU A 15 6.42 -11.26 6.42
C LEU A 15 4.94 -11.28 6.03
N ALA A 16 4.36 -12.47 5.89
CA ALA A 16 2.95 -12.65 5.58
C ALA A 16 2.05 -12.00 6.64
N LEU A 17 2.34 -12.20 7.93
CA LEU A 17 1.57 -11.57 9.01
C LEU A 17 1.64 -10.04 8.95
N THR A 18 2.81 -9.46 8.67
CA THR A 18 2.91 -8.00 8.53
C THR A 18 2.22 -7.49 7.27
N ALA A 19 2.28 -8.22 6.15
CA ALA A 19 1.54 -7.86 4.95
C ALA A 19 0.02 -7.88 5.23
N VAL A 20 -0.48 -8.89 5.93
CA VAL A 20 -1.89 -8.98 6.34
C VAL A 20 -2.27 -7.82 7.27
N LEU A 21 -1.47 -7.52 8.29
CA LEU A 21 -1.74 -6.40 9.19
C LEU A 21 -1.69 -5.06 8.47
N ALA A 22 -0.77 -4.88 7.51
CA ALA A 22 -0.70 -3.69 6.67
C ALA A 22 -1.94 -3.57 5.76
N ILE A 23 -2.42 -4.67 5.18
CA ILE A 23 -3.67 -4.70 4.40
C ILE A 23 -4.85 -4.26 5.27
N VAL A 24 -5.02 -4.87 6.44
CA VAL A 24 -6.12 -4.53 7.36
C VAL A 24 -6.05 -3.04 7.75
N ALA A 25 -4.87 -2.57 8.16
CA ALA A 25 -4.69 -1.16 8.54
C ALA A 25 -4.98 -0.19 7.38
N ALA A 26 -4.45 -0.47 6.18
CA ALA A 26 -4.67 0.37 5.00
C ALA A 26 -6.12 0.37 4.55
N VAL A 27 -6.80 -0.78 4.57
CA VAL A 27 -8.23 -0.87 4.25
C VAL A 27 -9.03 -0.04 5.24
N VAL A 28 -8.79 -0.18 6.55
CA VAL A 28 -9.50 0.62 7.56
C VAL A 28 -9.28 2.11 7.33
N VAL A 29 -8.04 2.55 7.11
CA VAL A 29 -7.72 3.96 6.86
C VAL A 29 -8.39 4.47 5.58
N ASN A 30 -8.36 3.70 4.48
CA ASN A 30 -8.97 4.10 3.22
C ASN A 30 -10.49 4.19 3.32
N LEU A 31 -11.14 3.27 4.05
CA LEU A 31 -12.58 3.33 4.30
C LEU A 31 -12.95 4.51 5.20
N LEU A 32 -12.12 4.87 6.18
CA LEU A 32 -12.32 6.07 6.99
C LEU A 32 -12.20 7.34 6.15
N ILE A 33 -11.18 7.43 5.27
CA ILE A 33 -11.04 8.56 4.33
C ILE A 33 -12.27 8.65 3.44
N PHE A 34 -12.70 7.54 2.83
CA PHE A 34 -13.89 7.49 1.98
C PHE A 34 -15.15 7.95 2.73
N GLY A 35 -15.38 7.41 3.93
CA GLY A 35 -16.54 7.74 4.74
C GLY A 35 -16.58 9.20 5.18
N VAL A 36 -15.44 9.75 5.63
CA VAL A 36 -15.33 11.16 6.04
C VAL A 36 -15.56 12.08 4.85
N VAL A 37 -14.97 11.79 3.70
CA VAL A 37 -15.14 12.62 2.51
C VAL A 37 -16.58 12.63 2.04
N ASN A 38 -17.22 11.47 1.90
CA ASN A 38 -18.62 11.38 1.50
C ASN A 38 -19.56 12.06 2.51
N ALA A 39 -19.24 12.02 3.80
CA ALA A 39 -20.06 12.64 4.84
C ALA A 39 -19.92 14.17 4.89
N VAL A 40 -18.73 14.72 4.59
CA VAL A 40 -18.43 16.15 4.71
C VAL A 40 -18.68 16.90 3.40
N ALA A 41 -18.36 16.28 2.27
CA ALA A 41 -18.42 16.94 0.97
C ALA A 41 -19.82 16.91 0.33
N PHE A 42 -20.73 16.06 0.84
CA PHE A 42 -22.06 15.80 0.26
C PHE A 42 -22.05 15.34 -1.20
N ASP A 43 -20.87 15.08 -1.77
CA ASP A 43 -20.66 14.52 -3.11
C ASP A 43 -19.98 13.15 -2.97
N PRO A 44 -20.41 12.14 -3.77
CA PRO A 44 -19.78 10.84 -3.79
C PRO A 44 -18.37 10.94 -4.40
N VAL A 45 -17.41 10.23 -3.79
CA VAL A 45 -16.10 9.98 -4.41
C VAL A 45 -16.31 9.08 -5.63
N VAL A 46 -15.86 9.54 -6.80
CA VAL A 46 -16.01 8.82 -8.07
C VAL A 46 -14.74 8.08 -8.49
N ASP A 47 -14.90 7.01 -9.26
CA ASP A 47 -13.82 6.27 -9.90
C ASP A 47 -13.27 7.08 -11.09
N PRO A 48 -11.96 7.40 -11.13
CA PRO A 48 -11.37 8.21 -12.19
C PRO A 48 -11.39 7.53 -13.57
N MET A 49 -11.62 6.21 -13.66
CA MET A 49 -11.68 5.48 -14.93
C MET A 49 -13.11 5.38 -15.49
N SER A 50 -14.12 5.15 -14.64
CA SER A 50 -15.51 5.01 -15.11
C SER A 50 -16.33 6.29 -14.96
N GLY A 51 -15.97 7.19 -14.04
CA GLY A 51 -16.75 8.37 -13.67
C GLY A 51 -17.96 8.04 -12.77
N ASP A 52 -18.15 6.77 -12.40
CA ASP A 52 -19.21 6.33 -11.50
C ASP A 52 -18.78 6.41 -10.03
N ASP A 53 -19.73 6.29 -9.11
CA ASP A 53 -19.46 6.18 -7.67
C ASP A 53 -18.43 5.07 -7.37
N LEU A 54 -17.38 5.41 -6.63
CA LEU A 54 -16.31 4.48 -6.29
C LEU A 54 -16.83 3.39 -5.35
N PRO A 55 -16.90 2.12 -5.79
CA PRO A 55 -17.51 1.08 -4.98
C PRO A 55 -16.53 0.62 -3.89
N ILE A 56 -17.03 0.44 -2.66
CA ILE A 56 -16.24 -0.04 -1.51
C ILE A 56 -15.43 -1.32 -1.83
N PRO A 57 -15.99 -2.33 -2.53
CA PRO A 57 -15.22 -3.51 -2.93
C PRO A 57 -13.97 -3.18 -3.77
N ALA A 58 -14.02 -2.15 -4.62
CA ALA A 58 -12.85 -1.74 -5.42
C ALA A 58 -11.76 -1.12 -4.55
N ILE A 59 -12.12 -0.34 -3.51
CA ILE A 59 -11.16 0.21 -2.53
C ILE A 59 -10.43 -0.94 -1.83
N ILE A 60 -11.17 -1.94 -1.35
CA ILE A 60 -10.61 -3.10 -0.64
C ILE A 60 -9.70 -3.91 -1.58
N ALA A 61 -10.18 -4.20 -2.79
CA ALA A 61 -9.45 -5.02 -3.76
C ALA A 61 -8.14 -4.34 -4.20
N SER A 62 -8.20 -3.06 -4.61
CA SER A 62 -7.03 -2.30 -5.05
C SER A 62 -5.99 -2.14 -3.95
N THR A 63 -6.41 -1.81 -2.72
CA THR A 63 -5.52 -1.72 -1.54
C THR A 63 -4.83 -3.06 -1.26
N THR A 64 -5.60 -4.15 -1.28
CA THR A 64 -5.09 -5.51 -1.00
C THR A 64 -4.07 -5.93 -2.06
N ILE A 65 -4.40 -5.76 -3.34
CA ILE A 65 -3.52 -6.11 -4.46
C ILE A 65 -2.23 -5.27 -4.40
N GLY A 66 -2.34 -3.96 -4.19
CA GLY A 66 -1.19 -3.07 -4.10
C GLY A 66 -0.20 -3.47 -3.00
N ILE A 67 -0.70 -3.77 -1.80
CA ILE A 67 0.16 -4.20 -0.68
C ILE A 67 0.73 -5.60 -0.92
N ALA A 68 -0.04 -6.53 -1.48
CA ALA A 68 0.44 -7.87 -1.81
C ALA A 68 1.58 -7.83 -2.84
N VAL A 69 1.46 -7.01 -3.88
CA VAL A 69 2.51 -6.77 -4.87
C VAL A 69 3.73 -6.13 -4.21
N GLY A 70 3.53 -5.10 -3.35
CA GLY A 70 4.61 -4.47 -2.60
C GLY A 70 5.37 -5.45 -1.71
N ALA A 71 4.68 -6.34 -1.00
CA ALA A 71 5.28 -7.39 -0.18
C ALA A 71 6.06 -8.41 -1.01
N LEU A 72 5.56 -8.78 -2.19
CA LEU A 72 6.26 -9.65 -3.13
C LEU A 72 7.55 -9.01 -3.66
N VAL A 73 7.48 -7.74 -4.07
CA VAL A 73 8.65 -6.96 -4.52
C VAL A 73 9.68 -6.87 -3.40
N TYR A 74 9.24 -6.54 -2.18
CA TYR A 74 10.10 -6.47 -1.00
C TYR A 74 10.82 -7.80 -0.73
N TRP A 75 10.09 -8.91 -0.80
CA TRP A 75 10.65 -10.25 -0.64
C TRP A 75 11.68 -10.60 -1.72
N LEU A 76 11.43 -10.23 -2.99
CA LEU A 76 12.38 -10.43 -4.09
C LEU A 76 13.65 -9.59 -3.92
N VAL A 77 13.49 -8.32 -3.55
CA VAL A 77 14.59 -7.36 -3.37
C VAL A 77 15.49 -7.77 -2.20
N THR A 78 14.90 -8.17 -1.07
CA THR A 78 15.65 -8.63 0.11
C THR A 78 16.40 -9.95 -0.12
N ARG A 79 15.96 -10.79 -1.06
CA ARG A 79 16.67 -12.02 -1.42
C ARG A 79 17.84 -11.82 -2.38
N LYS A 80 17.81 -10.77 -3.21
CA LYS A 80 18.76 -10.63 -4.34
C LYS A 80 19.75 -9.48 -4.20
N LEU A 81 19.46 -8.47 -3.37
CA LEU A 81 20.25 -7.22 -3.36
C LEU A 81 20.96 -6.99 -2.02
N ASN A 82 22.17 -6.42 -2.11
CA ASN A 82 23.01 -6.07 -0.95
C ASN A 82 22.51 -4.82 -0.19
N LYS A 83 21.70 -3.96 -0.84
CA LYS A 83 21.10 -2.74 -0.25
C LYS A 83 19.57 -2.72 -0.49
N PRO A 84 18.81 -3.64 0.13
CA PRO A 84 17.41 -3.85 -0.22
C PRO A 84 16.49 -2.67 0.13
N GLU A 85 16.84 -1.89 1.16
CA GLU A 85 16.05 -0.74 1.63
C GLU A 85 15.93 0.36 0.59
N SER A 86 17.06 0.87 0.10
CA SER A 86 17.08 1.98 -0.84
C SER A 86 16.40 1.61 -2.16
N PHE A 87 16.61 0.38 -2.64
CA PHE A 87 15.96 -0.11 -3.86
C PHE A 87 14.45 -0.26 -3.68
N PHE A 88 14.01 -0.81 -2.55
CA PHE A 88 12.58 -0.94 -2.28
C PHE A 88 11.90 0.42 -2.18
N LEU A 89 12.52 1.41 -1.53
CA LEU A 89 11.97 2.78 -1.45
C LEU A 89 11.85 3.44 -2.82
N VAL A 90 12.85 3.27 -3.70
CA VAL A 90 12.78 3.78 -5.07
C VAL A 90 11.64 3.12 -5.84
N ILE A 91 11.51 1.79 -5.76
CA ILE A 91 10.43 1.07 -6.45
C ILE A 91 9.06 1.50 -5.89
N ALA A 92 8.91 1.58 -4.57
CA ALA A 92 7.67 2.03 -3.94
C ALA A 92 7.30 3.47 -4.37
N GLY A 93 8.29 4.37 -4.47
CA GLY A 93 8.09 5.71 -4.99
C GLY A 93 7.63 5.74 -6.45
N ILE A 94 8.21 4.90 -7.30
CA ILE A 94 7.79 4.76 -8.71
C ILE A 94 6.36 4.22 -8.79
N PHE A 95 6.04 3.17 -8.04
CA PHE A 95 4.69 2.60 -8.00
C PHE A 95 3.66 3.61 -7.49
N LEU A 96 3.99 4.40 -6.47
CA LEU A 96 3.13 5.48 -5.98
C LEU A 96 2.91 6.53 -7.08
N ALA A 97 3.96 6.96 -7.78
CA ALA A 97 3.85 7.92 -8.88
C ALA A 97 2.96 7.39 -10.02
N ILE A 98 3.15 6.13 -10.42
CA ILE A 98 2.32 5.46 -11.42
C ILE A 98 0.87 5.35 -10.92
N SER A 99 0.67 5.04 -9.65
CA SER A 99 -0.66 4.89 -9.06
C SER A 99 -1.41 6.22 -8.95
N ILE A 100 -0.69 7.34 -8.79
CA ILE A 100 -1.26 8.70 -8.77
C ILE A 100 -1.56 9.20 -10.18
N MET A 101 -0.87 8.69 -11.20
CA MET A 101 -1.00 9.16 -12.59
C MET A 101 -2.47 9.21 -13.06
N PRO A 102 -3.31 8.17 -12.90
CA PRO A 102 -4.71 8.23 -13.31
C PRO A 102 -5.49 9.36 -12.62
N VAL A 103 -5.20 9.62 -11.34
CA VAL A 103 -5.87 10.65 -10.53
C VAL A 103 -5.55 12.06 -11.02
N VAL A 104 -4.32 12.30 -11.49
CA VAL A 104 -3.90 13.62 -11.99
C VAL A 104 -4.22 13.82 -13.47
N THR A 105 -4.36 12.74 -14.24
CA THR A 105 -4.70 12.81 -15.67
C THR A 105 -6.20 12.69 -15.94
N SER A 106 -7.00 12.23 -14.96
CA SER A 106 -8.45 12.15 -15.11
C SER A 106 -9.03 13.55 -15.33
N SER A 107 -10.01 13.65 -16.23
CA SER A 107 -10.76 14.89 -16.51
C SER A 107 -11.71 15.29 -15.37
N GLU A 108 -11.77 14.50 -14.29
CA GLU A 108 -12.55 14.78 -13.10
C GLU A 108 -12.14 16.11 -12.46
N ARG A 109 -13.12 17.02 -12.34
CA ARG A 109 -12.90 18.38 -11.80
C ARG A 109 -13.27 18.51 -10.33
N ASN A 110 -13.82 17.46 -9.70
CA ASN A 110 -14.14 17.51 -8.28
C ASN A 110 -12.85 17.41 -7.44
N GLY A 111 -12.38 18.56 -6.96
CA GLY A 111 -11.17 18.65 -6.12
C GLY A 111 -11.25 17.76 -4.88
N THR A 112 -12.44 17.50 -4.36
CA THR A 112 -12.66 16.62 -3.20
C THR A 112 -12.33 15.18 -3.53
N THR A 113 -12.82 14.66 -4.68
CA THR A 113 -12.50 13.31 -5.17
C THR A 113 -11.00 13.15 -5.39
N VAL A 114 -10.37 14.13 -6.04
CA VAL A 114 -8.92 14.11 -6.30
C VAL A 114 -8.15 14.05 -4.99
N ILE A 115 -8.48 14.89 -4.01
CA ILE A 115 -7.83 14.90 -2.69
C ILE A 115 -8.05 13.56 -1.97
N ALA A 116 -9.27 13.01 -2.00
CA ALA A 116 -9.59 11.73 -1.38
C ALA A 116 -8.74 10.58 -1.94
N LEU A 117 -8.68 10.46 -3.27
CA LEU A 117 -7.89 9.44 -3.95
C LEU A 117 -6.39 9.60 -3.67
N LEU A 118 -5.87 10.82 -3.71
CA LEU A 118 -4.47 11.10 -3.35
C LEU A 118 -4.15 10.67 -1.92
N LEU A 119 -5.04 10.99 -0.97
CA LEU A 119 -4.88 10.59 0.43
C LEU A 119 -4.89 9.08 0.60
N MET A 120 -5.78 8.37 -0.11
CA MET A 120 -5.84 6.89 -0.08
C MET A 120 -4.58 6.23 -0.65
N HIS A 121 -4.04 6.75 -1.76
CA HIS A 121 -2.80 6.23 -2.32
C HIS A 121 -1.61 6.50 -1.40
N LEU A 122 -1.53 7.71 -0.84
CA LEU A 122 -0.44 8.09 0.05
C LEU A 122 -0.49 7.32 1.38
N SER A 123 -1.67 7.15 1.97
CA SER A 123 -1.86 6.35 3.20
C SER A 123 -1.46 4.90 2.98
N THR A 124 -1.90 4.29 1.87
CA THR A 124 -1.58 2.91 1.51
C THR A 124 -0.07 2.74 1.33
N ALA A 125 0.58 3.64 0.58
CA ALA A 125 2.02 3.60 0.39
C ALA A 125 2.78 3.78 1.71
N ALA A 126 2.38 4.75 2.56
CA ALA A 126 3.01 4.99 3.85
C ALA A 126 2.89 3.77 4.78
N ILE A 127 1.71 3.15 4.86
CA ILE A 127 1.46 1.95 5.67
C ILE A 127 2.26 0.77 5.13
N ALA A 128 2.22 0.53 3.82
CA ALA A 128 2.94 -0.58 3.18
C ALA A 128 4.45 -0.44 3.38
N VAL A 129 5.01 0.73 3.07
CA VAL A 129 6.44 0.99 3.19
C VAL A 129 6.86 0.96 4.66
N GLY A 130 6.13 1.62 5.55
CA GLY A 130 6.44 1.64 6.98
C GLY A 130 6.41 0.24 7.60
N ALA A 131 5.40 -0.56 7.29
CA ALA A 131 5.26 -1.92 7.79
C ALA A 131 6.39 -2.85 7.27
N LEU A 132 6.74 -2.75 5.99
CA LEU A 132 7.74 -3.61 5.36
C LEU A 132 9.17 -3.18 5.70
N THR A 133 9.46 -1.89 5.75
CA THR A 133 10.80 -1.36 6.09
C THR A 133 11.07 -1.32 7.60
N GLY A 134 10.04 -1.10 8.44
CA GLY A 134 10.17 -1.10 9.90
C GLY A 134 10.71 -2.42 10.45
N ARG A 135 10.48 -3.53 9.74
CA ARG A 135 11.04 -4.85 10.06
C ARG A 135 12.56 -4.91 10.00
N LEU A 136 13.20 -4.13 9.13
CA LEU A 136 14.66 -4.11 8.99
C LEU A 136 15.34 -3.39 10.14
N ARG A 137 14.62 -2.49 10.83
CA ARG A 137 15.14 -1.76 11.99
C ARG A 137 15.03 -2.54 13.30
N VAL A 138 14.00 -3.38 13.44
CA VAL A 138 13.78 -4.17 14.68
C VAL A 138 14.57 -5.49 14.69
N GLY A 139 15.04 -5.97 13.53
CA GLY A 139 15.87 -7.17 13.41
C GLY A 139 17.39 -6.94 13.50
N ARG A 140 17.85 -5.74 13.87
CA ARG A 140 19.23 -5.41 14.22
C ARG A 140 19.34 -5.21 15.73
#